data_AF-A0A519RRE6-F1
#
_entry.id   AF-A0A519RRE6-F1
#
_cell.length_a   1.000
_cell.length_b   1.000
_cell.length_c   1.000
_cell.angle_alpha   90.00
_cell.angle_beta   90.00
_cell.angle_gamma   90.00
#
_symmetry.space_group_name_H-M   'P 1'
#
loop_
_entity.id
_entity.type
_entity.pdbx_description
1 polymer ?
#
loop_
_entity_poly.entity_id
_entity_poly.type
_entity_poly.pdbx_seq_one_letter_code
_entity_poly.pdbx_strand_id
1 'polypeptide(L)'
;DSDHIDNLIKKDENTISKLSDEEKENLKTVLEGFVPKQTYSVQLEAMDSNASPFIITQPEFMRRMKEMSQSGGGGMFGMGNMPEMYNLVVNTNSELATNILNTSDKTHQEHLVKQALDLAKLSQNLLKGEDLTAFVKRSFELIK
;
A
#
# COMPACT_ATOMS: atom_id res chain seq x y z
N ASP A 1 34.25 -25.71 3.02
CA ASP A 1 34.97 -24.76 2.18
C ASP A 1 34.05 -23.61 1.86
N SER A 2 34.46 -22.43 2.32
CA SER A 2 34.06 -21.07 1.97
C SER A 2 32.59 -20.79 1.64
N ASP A 3 31.88 -20.16 2.57
CA ASP A 3 31.82 -18.70 2.72
C ASP A 3 30.67 -18.17 1.87
N HIS A 4 29.47 -18.14 2.45
CA HIS A 4 28.56 -17.01 2.27
C HIS A 4 27.72 -16.88 3.53
N ILE A 5 28.40 -16.37 4.55
CA ILE A 5 27.81 -15.55 5.61
C ILE A 5 27.29 -14.29 4.92
N ASP A 6 26.14 -14.39 4.25
CA ASP A 6 25.26 -13.24 4.12
C ASP A 6 24.21 -13.38 5.21
N ASN A 7 24.67 -13.12 6.44
CA ASN A 7 23.82 -12.44 7.41
C ASN A 7 23.39 -11.13 6.73
N LEU A 8 22.33 -11.20 5.92
CA LEU A 8 21.45 -10.07 5.64
C LEU A 8 20.83 -9.71 6.99
N ILE A 9 21.62 -9.01 7.80
CA ILE A 9 21.10 -8.01 8.69
C ILE A 9 20.29 -7.14 7.76
N LYS A 10 18.97 -7.36 7.73
CA LYS A 10 18.04 -6.27 7.48
C LYS A 10 18.49 -5.24 8.50
N LYS A 11 19.28 -4.27 8.05
CA LYS A 11 19.36 -3.04 8.78
C LYS A 11 17.91 -2.60 8.79
N ASP A 12 17.24 -2.79 9.92
CA ASP A 12 16.30 -1.78 10.38
C ASP A 12 17.13 -0.50 10.47
N GLU A 13 17.45 0.09 9.31
CA GLU A 13 17.71 1.50 9.25
C GLU A 13 16.40 2.06 9.77
N ASN A 14 16.42 2.52 11.01
CA ASN A 14 15.36 3.38 11.53
C ASN A 14 15.39 4.62 10.65
N THR A 15 14.85 4.50 9.43
CA THR A 15 14.68 5.59 8.49
C THR A 15 13.77 6.55 9.21
N ILE A 16 14.34 7.68 9.62
CA ILE A 16 13.58 8.69 10.33
C ILE A 16 12.60 9.28 9.32
N SER A 17 11.33 9.33 9.70
CA SER A 17 10.29 9.97 8.90
C SER A 17 10.64 11.45 8.68
N LYS A 18 10.53 11.91 7.44
CA LYS A 18 10.59 13.35 7.09
C LYS A 18 9.41 14.13 7.67
N LEU A 19 8.28 13.44 7.87
CA LEU A 19 7.07 14.00 8.48
C LEU A 19 7.14 13.89 10.00
N SER A 20 6.74 14.96 10.69
CA SER A 20 6.45 14.99 12.12
C SER A 20 5.24 14.11 12.48
N ASP A 21 5.03 13.85 13.77
CA ASP A 21 3.92 12.99 14.20
C ASP A 21 2.54 13.62 13.91
N GLU A 22 2.41 14.94 14.03
CA GLU A 22 1.19 15.66 13.63
C GLU A 22 0.93 15.55 12.11
N GLU A 23 1.98 15.70 11.30
CA GLU A 23 1.88 15.54 9.85
C GLU A 23 1.52 14.11 9.45
N LYS A 24 2.04 13.10 10.16
CA LYS A 24 1.65 11.69 9.97
C LYS A 24 0.18 11.47 10.29
N GLU A 25 -0.33 12.00 11.41
CA GLU A 25 -1.74 11.86 11.78
C GLU A 25 -2.66 12.52 10.75
N ASN A 26 -2.29 13.71 10.27
CA ASN A 26 -3.00 14.41 9.21
C ASN A 26 -2.99 13.63 7.89
N LEU A 27 -1.82 13.15 7.46
CA LEU A 27 -1.70 12.34 6.25
C LEU A 27 -2.53 11.06 6.35
N LYS A 28 -2.48 10.36 7.49
CA LYS A 28 -3.28 9.15 7.72
C LYS A 28 -4.77 9.44 7.59
N THR A 29 -5.23 10.53 8.19
CA THR A 29 -6.64 10.96 8.13
C THR A 29 -7.08 11.26 6.69
N VAL A 30 -6.24 11.95 5.92
CA VAL A 30 -6.48 12.22 4.50
C VAL A 30 -6.60 10.91 3.70
N LEU A 31 -5.64 10.00 3.86
CA LEU A 31 -5.61 8.73 3.15
C LEU A 31 -6.85 7.89 3.47
N GLU A 32 -7.18 7.77 4.75
CA GLU A 32 -8.37 7.05 5.22
C GLU A 32 -9.70 7.65 4.73
N GLY A 33 -9.72 8.92 4.33
CA GLY A 33 -10.89 9.55 3.71
C GLY A 33 -11.15 9.12 2.27
N PHE A 34 -10.11 8.71 1.54
CA PHE A 34 -10.20 8.36 0.12
C PHE A 34 -9.97 6.87 -0.17
N VAL A 35 -9.33 6.15 0.76
CA VAL A 35 -9.03 4.73 0.65
C VAL A 35 -10.19 3.89 1.21
N PRO A 36 -10.70 2.87 0.48
CA PRO A 36 -11.80 2.03 0.97
C PRO A 36 -11.42 1.22 2.22
N LYS A 37 -11.87 1.66 3.40
CA LYS A 37 -11.57 1.04 4.71
C LYS A 37 -12.01 -0.42 4.85
N GLN A 38 -13.00 -0.84 4.07
CA GLN A 38 -13.49 -2.22 4.07
C GLN A 38 -12.50 -3.21 3.43
N THR A 39 -11.56 -2.70 2.63
CA THR A 39 -10.60 -3.50 1.85
C THR A 39 -9.16 -3.19 2.24
N TYR A 40 -8.87 -1.99 2.74
CA TYR A 40 -7.51 -1.55 3.04
C TYR A 40 -7.38 -0.99 4.45
N SER A 41 -6.33 -1.41 5.16
CA SER A 41 -5.83 -0.78 6.38
C SER A 41 -4.62 0.10 6.03
N VAL A 42 -4.69 1.39 6.35
CA VAL A 42 -3.61 2.36 6.05
C VAL A 42 -2.55 2.31 7.15
N GLN A 43 -1.29 2.12 6.74
CA GLN A 43 -0.11 2.11 7.61
C GLN A 43 0.91 3.11 7.06
N LEU A 44 1.54 3.87 7.95
CA LEU A 44 2.59 4.81 7.58
C LEU A 44 3.93 4.24 8.01
N GLU A 45 4.84 4.12 7.06
CA GLU A 45 6.20 3.63 7.30
C GLU A 45 7.20 4.61 6.70
N ALA A 46 8.28 4.87 7.42
CA ALA A 46 9.38 5.64 6.89
C ALA A 46 10.33 4.69 6.18
N MET A 47 10.46 4.85 4.86
CA MET A 47 11.30 4.00 4.01
C MET A 47 12.33 4.86 3.26
N ASP A 48 13.13 4.25 2.38
CA ASP A 48 13.97 5.00 1.44
C ASP A 48 13.11 5.93 0.57
N SER A 49 13.58 7.15 0.28
CA SER A 49 12.78 8.14 -0.46
C SER A 49 12.52 7.75 -1.92
N ASN A 50 13.34 6.88 -2.50
CA ASN A 50 13.17 6.35 -3.86
C ASN A 50 12.33 5.06 -3.89
N ALA A 51 12.00 4.50 -2.73
CA ALA A 51 11.08 3.36 -2.66
C ALA A 51 9.68 3.79 -3.10
N SER A 52 8.89 2.83 -3.58
CA SER A 52 7.51 3.06 -4.01
C SER A 52 6.72 3.81 -2.95
N PRO A 53 5.98 4.87 -3.32
CA PRO A 53 5.27 5.69 -2.34
C PRO A 53 4.15 4.91 -1.66
N PHE A 54 3.47 4.03 -2.41
CA PHE A 54 2.35 3.21 -1.94
C PHE A 54 2.68 1.74 -2.22
N ILE A 55 2.54 0.89 -1.22
CA ILE A 55 2.79 -0.55 -1.31
C ILE A 55 1.59 -1.28 -0.71
N ILE A 56 1.07 -2.28 -1.45
CA ILE A 56 0.00 -3.14 -0.96
C ILE A 56 0.60 -4.46 -0.49
N THR A 57 0.31 -4.85 0.75
CA THR A 57 0.70 -6.15 1.31
C THR A 57 -0.52 -6.89 1.85
N GLN A 58 -0.41 -8.21 2.02
CA GLN A 58 -1.46 -9.00 2.67
C GLN A 58 -1.21 -9.05 4.18
N PRO A 59 -2.24 -9.00 5.02
CA PRO A 59 -2.09 -9.20 6.45
C PRO A 59 -1.39 -10.53 6.73
N GLU A 60 -0.34 -10.50 7.56
CA GLU A 60 0.45 -11.68 7.95
C GLU A 60 -0.41 -12.83 8.49
N PHE A 61 -1.48 -12.49 9.21
CA PHE A 61 -2.47 -13.45 9.70
C PHE A 61 -3.16 -14.21 8.55
N MET A 62 -3.58 -13.51 7.50
CA MET A 62 -4.22 -14.12 6.32
C MET A 62 -3.23 -14.99 5.55
N ARG A 63 -1.97 -14.56 5.44
CA ARG A 63 -0.91 -15.38 4.82
C ARG A 63 -0.68 -16.67 5.58
N ARG A 64 -0.51 -16.59 6.91
CA ARG A 64 -0.36 -17.75 7.81
C ARG A 64 -1.58 -18.68 7.75
N MET A 65 -2.79 -18.12 7.74
CA MET A 65 -4.02 -18.91 7.63
C MET A 65 -4.11 -19.61 6.28
N LYS A 66 -3.68 -18.94 5.19
CA LYS A 66 -3.61 -19.52 3.84
C LYS A 66 -2.65 -20.70 3.78
N GLU A 67 -1.44 -20.52 4.26
CA GLU A 67 -0.43 -21.59 4.36
C GLU A 67 -0.98 -22.77 5.18
N MET A 68 -1.61 -22.50 6.33
CA MET A 68 -2.16 -23.53 7.22
C MET A 68 -3.37 -24.26 6.63
N SER A 69 -4.24 -23.56 5.88
CA SER A 69 -5.36 -24.17 5.15
C SER A 69 -4.91 -25.04 3.98
N GLN A 70 -3.79 -24.69 3.33
CA GLN A 70 -3.22 -25.44 2.22
C GLN A 70 -2.49 -26.70 2.70
N SER A 71 -1.85 -26.67 3.87
CA SER A 71 -1.14 -27.82 4.45
C SER A 71 -2.02 -28.74 5.32
N GLY A 72 -3.15 -28.25 5.84
CA GLY A 72 -3.95 -28.89 6.88
C GLY A 72 -5.03 -29.89 6.43
N GLY A 73 -5.09 -30.29 5.16
CA GLY A 73 -6.05 -31.28 4.64
C GLY A 73 -7.53 -30.84 4.62
N GLY A 74 -7.88 -29.71 5.24
CA GLY A 74 -9.19 -29.07 5.18
C GLY A 74 -9.33 -28.23 3.92
N GLY A 75 -9.42 -28.91 2.78
CA GLY A 75 -9.65 -28.28 1.49
C GLY A 75 -10.89 -27.39 1.47
N MET A 76 -10.73 -26.19 0.91
CA MET A 76 -11.76 -25.47 0.16
C MET A 76 -13.00 -24.92 0.89
N PHE A 77 -13.26 -25.30 2.15
CA PHE A 77 -14.56 -25.00 2.81
C PHE A 77 -14.64 -23.69 3.60
N GLY A 78 -13.52 -22.98 3.82
CA GLY A 78 -13.49 -21.75 4.63
C GLY A 78 -12.92 -20.50 3.95
N MET A 79 -12.37 -20.63 2.73
CA MET A 79 -11.58 -19.59 2.09
C MET A 79 -12.30 -18.79 1.00
N GLY A 80 -13.37 -19.32 0.42
CA GLY A 80 -14.09 -18.66 -0.67
C GLY A 80 -14.90 -17.44 -0.26
N ASN A 81 -15.06 -17.18 1.04
CA ASN A 81 -15.96 -16.17 1.58
C ASN A 81 -15.29 -15.17 2.54
N MET A 82 -13.95 -15.19 2.66
CA MET A 82 -13.27 -14.16 3.43
C MET A 82 -13.15 -12.88 2.62
N PRO A 83 -13.55 -11.72 3.17
CA PRO A 83 -13.34 -10.43 2.53
C PRO A 83 -11.85 -10.25 2.21
N GLU A 84 -11.54 -9.80 1.00
CA GLU A 84 -10.18 -9.42 0.65
C GLU A 84 -9.80 -8.18 1.47
N MET A 85 -8.84 -8.35 2.37
CA MET A 85 -8.26 -7.26 3.16
C MET A 85 -6.76 -7.17 2.90
N TYR A 86 -6.30 -5.93 2.74
CA TYR A 86 -4.92 -5.59 2.44
C TYR A 86 -4.41 -4.51 3.39
N ASN A 87 -3.10 -4.46 3.59
CA ASN A 87 -2.44 -3.30 4.19
C ASN A 87 -1.96 -2.39 3.05
N LEU A 88 -2.33 -1.11 3.11
CA LEU A 88 -1.74 -0.07 2.28
C LEU A 88 -0.65 0.62 3.11
N VAL A 89 0.60 0.30 2.82
CA VAL A 89 1.77 0.94 3.41
C VAL A 89 2.10 2.19 2.58
N VAL A 90 2.14 3.35 3.24
CA VAL A 90 2.51 4.62 2.62
C VAL A 90 3.85 5.10 3.16
N ASN A 91 4.78 5.33 2.23
CA ASN A 91 6.13 5.78 2.52
C ASN A 91 6.12 7.27 2.88
N THR A 92 6.33 7.59 4.15
CA THR A 92 6.34 8.98 4.66
C THR A 92 7.51 9.81 4.14
N ASN A 93 8.53 9.18 3.56
CA ASN A 93 9.71 9.84 3.01
C ASN A 93 9.62 10.12 1.49
N SER A 94 8.54 9.64 0.85
CA SER A 94 8.27 9.86 -0.57
C SER A 94 7.77 11.29 -0.83
N GLU A 95 8.17 11.87 -1.97
CA GLU A 95 7.67 13.18 -2.39
C GLU A 95 6.14 13.21 -2.52
N LEU A 96 5.55 12.08 -2.93
CA LEU A 96 4.11 11.95 -3.07
C LEU A 96 3.38 12.11 -1.74
N ALA A 97 3.91 11.56 -0.63
CA ALA A 97 3.31 11.73 0.69
C ALA A 97 3.28 13.20 1.11
N THR A 98 4.39 13.91 0.92
CA THR A 98 4.48 15.37 1.16
C THR A 98 3.53 16.15 0.26
N ASN A 99 3.46 15.80 -1.03
CA ASN A 99 2.56 16.48 -1.99
C ASN A 99 1.08 16.28 -1.63
N ILE A 100 0.69 15.06 -1.23
CA ILE A 100 -0.68 14.77 -0.76
C ILE A 100 -0.98 15.63 0.47
N LEU A 101 -0.09 15.66 1.45
CA LEU A 101 -0.28 16.43 2.69
C LEU A 101 -0.43 17.94 2.43
N ASN A 102 0.38 18.49 1.53
CA ASN A 102 0.40 19.92 1.21
C ASN A 102 -0.68 20.36 0.22
N THR A 103 -1.39 19.42 -0.42
CA THR A 103 -2.47 19.74 -1.36
C THR A 103 -3.74 20.13 -0.60
N SER A 104 -4.17 21.39 -0.73
CA SER A 104 -5.39 21.89 -0.08
C SER A 104 -6.67 21.60 -0.88
N ASP A 105 -6.58 21.48 -2.21
CA ASP A 105 -7.73 21.10 -3.04
C ASP A 105 -8.06 19.61 -2.85
N LYS A 106 -9.22 19.35 -2.23
CA LYS A 106 -9.69 17.99 -1.95
C LYS A 106 -9.85 17.14 -3.20
N THR A 107 -10.25 17.72 -4.32
CA THR A 107 -10.41 16.99 -5.59
C THR A 107 -9.06 16.55 -6.13
N HIS A 108 -8.08 17.45 -6.12
CA HIS A 108 -6.72 17.12 -6.53
C HIS A 108 -6.06 16.12 -5.58
N GLN A 109 -6.26 16.29 -4.26
CA GLN A 109 -5.77 15.37 -3.23
C GLN A 109 -6.34 13.96 -3.42
N GLU A 110 -7.65 13.86 -3.69
CA GLU A 110 -8.32 12.59 -4.00
C GLU A 110 -7.74 11.94 -5.27
N HIS A 111 -7.51 12.71 -6.33
CA HIS A 111 -6.92 12.20 -7.56
C HIS A 111 -5.50 11.64 -7.35
N LEU A 112 -4.65 12.32 -6.57
CA LEU A 112 -3.31 11.84 -6.22
C LEU A 112 -3.38 10.51 -5.48
N VAL A 113 -4.23 10.41 -4.45
CA VAL A 113 -4.38 9.19 -3.64
C VAL A 113 -4.93 8.04 -4.49
N LYS A 114 -5.95 8.27 -5.31
CA LYS A 114 -6.53 7.25 -6.20
C LYS A 114 -5.52 6.77 -7.24
N GLN A 115 -4.76 7.68 -7.84
CA GLN A 115 -3.73 7.33 -8.81
C GLN A 115 -2.63 6.46 -8.17
N ALA A 116 -2.16 6.85 -6.98
CA ALA A 116 -1.16 6.11 -6.23
C ALA A 116 -1.65 4.71 -5.83
N LEU A 117 -2.89 4.62 -5.35
CA LEU A 117 -3.51 3.35 -4.98
C LEU A 117 -3.65 2.42 -6.19
N ASP A 118 -4.11 2.93 -7.33
CA ASP A 118 -4.26 2.12 -8.54
C ASP A 118 -2.91 1.63 -9.08
N LEU A 119 -1.85 2.44 -9.01
CA LEU A 119 -0.49 1.99 -9.33
C LEU A 119 -0.01 0.89 -8.38
N ALA A 120 -0.29 1.02 -7.08
CA ALA A 120 0.04 -0.02 -6.10
C ALA A 120 -0.75 -1.31 -6.38
N LYS A 121 -2.05 -1.21 -6.68
CA LYS A 121 -2.89 -2.35 -7.10
C LYS A 121 -2.33 -3.01 -8.36
N LEU A 122 -1.93 -2.22 -9.35
CA LEU A 122 -1.36 -2.70 -10.60
C LEU A 122 -0.08 -3.51 -10.34
N SER A 123 0.81 -3.00 -9.46
CA SER A 123 2.05 -3.70 -9.08
C SER A 123 1.81 -5.08 -8.44
N GLN A 124 0.66 -5.28 -7.80
CA GLN A 124 0.25 -6.53 -7.15
C GLN A 124 -0.69 -7.37 -8.02
N ASN A 125 -0.91 -7.01 -9.29
CA ASN A 125 -1.91 -7.64 -10.18
C ASN A 125 -3.33 -7.66 -9.57
N LEU A 126 -3.69 -6.63 -8.79
CA LEU A 126 -5.01 -6.44 -8.18
C LEU A 126 -5.91 -5.51 -8.99
N LEU A 127 -5.33 -4.68 -9.88
CA LEU A 127 -6.10 -3.75 -10.70
C LEU A 127 -6.69 -4.45 -11.93
N LYS A 128 -7.99 -4.70 -11.94
CA LYS A 128 -8.69 -5.47 -13.00
C LYS A 128 -10.08 -4.90 -13.29
N GLY A 129 -10.67 -5.33 -14.42
CA GLY A 129 -12.07 -5.02 -14.76
C GLY A 129 -12.34 -3.53 -14.91
N GLU A 130 -13.43 -3.06 -14.29
CA GLU A 130 -13.85 -1.66 -14.35
C GLU A 130 -12.81 -0.72 -13.72
N ASP A 131 -12.19 -1.10 -12.61
CA ASP A 131 -11.13 -0.32 -11.95
C ASP A 131 -9.94 -0.06 -12.89
N LEU A 132 -9.50 -1.09 -13.63
CA LEU A 132 -8.42 -0.94 -14.61
C LEU A 132 -8.82 0.01 -15.74
N THR A 133 -10.06 -0.09 -16.21
CA THR A 133 -10.57 0.76 -17.29
C THR A 133 -10.64 2.23 -16.84
N ALA A 134 -11.12 2.47 -15.62
CA ALA A 134 -11.17 3.80 -15.00
C ALA A 134 -9.76 4.39 -14.80
N PHE A 135 -8.81 3.57 -14.33
CA PHE A 135 -7.41 3.96 -14.18
C PHE A 135 -6.77 4.37 -15.52
N VAL A 136 -6.95 3.58 -16.58
CA VAL A 136 -6.38 3.87 -17.90
C VAL A 136 -6.96 5.18 -18.44
N LYS A 137 -8.28 5.37 -18.36
CA LYS A 137 -8.94 6.61 -18.80
C LYS A 137 -8.38 7.83 -18.07
N ARG A 138 -8.32 7.78 -16.73
CA ARG A 138 -7.79 8.88 -15.91
C ARG A 138 -6.32 9.15 -16.20
N SER A 139 -5.52 8.11 -16.42
CA SER A 139 -4.09 8.25 -16.75
C SER A 139 -3.89 8.98 -18.08
N PHE A 140 -4.73 8.75 -19.09
CA PHE A 140 -4.70 9.53 -20.33
C PHE A 140 -5.17 10.97 -20.15
N GLU A 141 -6.14 11.24 -19.26
CA GLU A 141 -6.58 12.60 -18.95
C GLU A 141 -5.49 13.42 -18.24
N LEU A 142 -4.63 12.78 -17.44
CA LEU A 142 -3.52 13.43 -16.74
C LEU A 142 -2.33 13.81 -17.65
N ILE A 143 -2.21 13.20 -18.82
CA ILE A 143 -1.11 13.47 -19.78
C ILE A 143 -1.50 14.55 -20.80
N LYS A 144 -2.79 14.91 -20.88
CA LYS A 144 -3.29 15.97 -21.76
C LYS A 144 -3.07 17.36 -21.17
#